data_AF-A0A392UKG1-F1
#
_entry.id   AF-A0A392UKG1-F1
#
_cell.length_a   1.000
_cell.length_b   1.000
_cell.length_c   1.000
_cell.angle_alpha   90.00
_cell.angle_beta   90.00
_cell.angle_gamma   90.00
#
_symmetry.space_group_name_H-M   'P 1'
#
loop_
_entity.id
_entity.type
_entity.pdbx_description
1 polymer ?
#
loop_
_entity_poly.entity_id
_entity_poly.type
_entity_poly.pdbx_seq_one_letter_code
_entity_poly.pdbx_strand_id
1 'polypeptide(L)' 'GPAAVLSRSGAGNSSSPVGGHACSSDPKETPNKRARQDDSVVDLTEAEPKFLLPNCFGARGFLEKYPPAVADTEKAIIL' A
#
# COMPACT_ATOMS: atom_id res chain seq x y z
N GLY A 1 -1.21 45.87 -30.37
CA GLY A 1 0.16 45.63 -30.86
C GLY A 1 1.07 45.22 -29.70
N PRO A 2 2.28 44.72 -29.95
CA PRO A 2 2.53 43.32 -30.31
C PRO A 2 3.51 42.60 -29.34
N ALA A 3 3.72 41.30 -29.63
CA ALA A 3 4.88 40.44 -29.33
C ALA A 3 5.20 40.16 -27.84
N ALA A 4 5.08 38.92 -27.35
CA ALA A 4 6.01 37.81 -27.56
C ALA A 4 7.47 38.17 -27.22
N VAL A 5 8.02 37.55 -26.16
CA VAL A 5 9.32 36.85 -26.15
C VAL A 5 9.67 36.35 -24.73
N LEU A 6 9.78 35.03 -24.63
CA LEU A 6 10.75 34.20 -23.89
C LEU A 6 11.15 34.59 -22.46
N SER A 7 10.99 33.65 -21.52
CA SER A 7 12.15 33.03 -20.84
C SER A 7 11.80 31.69 -20.22
N ARG A 8 12.45 30.67 -20.75
CA ARG A 8 12.59 29.32 -20.21
C ARG A 8 13.63 29.35 -19.07
N SER A 9 13.46 28.43 -18.13
CA SER A 9 14.44 27.96 -17.11
C SER A 9 14.33 28.56 -15.71
N GLY A 10 13.87 27.73 -14.78
CA GLY A 10 14.20 27.82 -13.38
C GLY A 10 13.95 26.45 -12.74
N ALA A 11 15.01 25.73 -12.43
CA ALA A 11 14.98 24.40 -11.83
C ALA A 11 14.06 24.36 -10.61
N GLY A 12 13.24 23.31 -10.52
CA GLY A 12 12.46 23.00 -9.33
C GLY A 12 13.34 23.06 -8.10
N ASN A 13 12.92 23.85 -7.12
CA ASN A 13 13.57 23.99 -5.84
C ASN A 13 13.28 22.74 -4.98
N SER A 14 13.91 21.61 -5.30
CA SER A 14 13.99 20.48 -4.36
C SER A 14 15.19 20.68 -3.43
N SER A 15 14.94 21.17 -2.22
CA SER A 15 15.92 21.14 -1.14
C SER A 15 15.88 19.75 -0.47
N SER A 16 16.54 18.77 -1.10
CA SER A 16 16.86 17.51 -0.42
C SER A 16 18.12 17.71 0.41
N PRO A 17 18.15 17.41 1.71
CA PRO A 17 19.40 17.39 2.45
C PRO A 17 20.27 16.25 1.92
N VAL A 18 21.35 16.61 1.22
CA VAL A 18 22.50 15.75 1.00
C VAL A 18 23.26 15.68 2.34
N GLY A 19 23.24 14.52 3.01
CA GLY A 19 24.05 14.33 4.22
C GLY A 19 23.53 13.30 5.20
N GLY A 20 23.98 12.07 5.04
CA GLY A 20 23.77 10.96 5.97
C GLY A 20 24.59 9.76 5.52
N HIS A 21 25.91 9.94 5.45
CA HIS A 21 26.85 8.87 5.16
C HIS A 21 26.87 7.86 6.33
N ALA A 22 26.90 6.59 5.97
CA ALA A 22 27.05 5.39 6.80
C ALA A 22 25.80 4.89 7.53
N CYS A 23 24.97 4.12 6.82
CA CYS A 23 24.31 2.99 7.44
C CYS A 23 25.39 1.93 7.72
N SER A 24 26.00 1.97 8.91
CA SER A 24 26.85 0.86 9.36
C SER A 24 25.93 -0.31 9.66
N SER A 25 25.73 -1.14 8.64
CA SER A 25 25.22 -2.49 8.83
C SER A 25 26.36 -3.39 8.41
N ASP A 26 27.00 -4.04 9.38
CA ASP A 26 27.87 -5.17 9.10
C ASP A 26 27.12 -6.14 8.18
N PRO A 27 27.74 -6.66 7.11
CA PRO A 27 27.10 -7.61 6.22
C PRO A 27 26.83 -8.91 7.00
N LYS A 28 25.64 -8.99 7.60
CA LYS A 28 25.13 -10.22 8.21
C LYS A 28 24.72 -11.17 7.08
N GLU A 29 25.25 -12.38 7.10
CA GLU A 29 24.84 -13.44 6.17
C GLU A 29 23.32 -13.59 6.20
N THR A 30 22.69 -13.47 5.04
CA THR A 30 21.24 -13.64 4.90
C THR A 30 20.89 -15.09 5.22
N PRO A 31 19.92 -15.36 6.12
CA PRO A 31 19.48 -16.72 6.40
C PRO A 31 19.11 -17.47 5.12
N ASN A 32 19.45 -18.77 5.07
CA ASN A 32 19.19 -19.62 3.92
C ASN A 32 17.69 -19.55 3.53
N LYS A 33 17.42 -19.22 2.27
CA LYS A 33 16.07 -19.14 1.72
C LYS A 33 15.51 -20.55 1.63
N ARG A 34 14.50 -20.87 2.45
CA ARG A 34 13.79 -22.16 2.37
C ARG A 34 13.28 -22.38 0.94
N ALA A 35 13.40 -23.61 0.43
CA ALA A 35 12.79 -24.01 -0.82
C ALA A 35 11.28 -23.74 -0.76
N ARG A 36 10.76 -23.11 -1.81
CA ARG A 36 9.32 -22.88 -1.97
C ARG A 36 8.68 -24.24 -2.27
N GLN A 37 7.61 -24.61 -1.56
CA GLN A 37 6.74 -25.68 -2.03
C GLN A 37 5.96 -25.10 -3.21
N ASP A 38 6.42 -25.35 -4.43
CA ASP A 38 5.93 -24.63 -5.61
C ASP A 38 4.69 -25.27 -6.25
N ASP A 39 4.34 -26.51 -5.88
CA ASP A 39 3.36 -27.31 -6.65
C ASP A 39 2.11 -27.71 -5.87
N SER A 40 1.62 -26.86 -4.97
CA SER A 40 0.26 -27.05 -4.44
C SER A 40 -0.75 -26.70 -5.53
N VAL A 41 -1.14 -27.69 -6.33
CA VAL A 41 -2.22 -27.55 -7.30
C VAL A 41 -3.54 -27.42 -6.53
N VAL A 42 -4.16 -26.24 -6.62
CA VAL A 42 -5.52 -26.03 -6.11
C VAL A 42 -6.47 -26.71 -7.08
N ASP A 43 -7.25 -27.68 -6.59
CA ASP A 43 -8.28 -28.32 -7.38
C ASP A 43 -9.45 -27.35 -7.60
N LEU A 44 -9.57 -26.80 -8.80
CA LEU A 44 -10.66 -25.89 -9.17
C LEU A 44 -12.01 -26.61 -9.37
N THR A 45 -12.00 -27.94 -9.37
CA THR A 45 -13.21 -28.78 -9.46
C THR A 45 -13.77 -29.13 -8.08
N GLU A 46 -12.96 -29.02 -7.04
CA GLU A 46 -13.40 -29.10 -5.66
C GLU A 46 -14.22 -27.83 -5.33
N ALA A 47 -15.39 -28.03 -4.71
CA ALA A 47 -16.15 -26.90 -4.21
C ALA A 47 -15.37 -26.29 -3.04
N GLU A 48 -14.69 -25.17 -3.29
CA GLU A 48 -14.01 -24.38 -2.26
C GLU A 48 -14.92 -24.22 -1.02
N PRO A 49 -14.39 -24.45 0.20
CA PRO A 49 -15.13 -24.19 1.42
C PRO A 49 -15.70 -22.77 1.38
N LYS A 50 -17.03 -22.64 1.54
CA LYS A 50 -17.66 -21.32 1.58
C LYS A 50 -17.07 -20.55 2.76
N PHE A 51 -16.39 -19.45 2.46
CA PHE A 51 -15.95 -18.52 3.49
C PHE A 51 -17.20 -17.94 4.17
N LEU A 52 -17.39 -18.27 5.45
CA LEU A 52 -18.51 -17.77 6.24
C LEU A 52 -18.13 -16.42 6.84
N LEU A 53 -18.72 -15.36 6.30
CA LEU A 53 -18.63 -14.04 6.92
C LEU A 53 -19.44 -14.02 8.22
N PRO A 54 -18.92 -13.41 9.30
CA PRO A 54 -19.72 -13.13 10.48
C PRO A 54 -21.01 -12.37 10.14
N ASN A 55 -22.11 -12.70 10.82
CA ASN A 55 -23.43 -12.14 10.51
C ASN A 55 -23.50 -10.60 10.62
N CYS A 56 -22.58 -9.98 11.37
CA CYS A 56 -22.49 -8.53 11.49
C CYS A 56 -22.23 -7.82 10.15
N PHE A 57 -21.55 -8.47 9.19
CA PHE A 57 -21.28 -7.87 7.88
C PHE A 57 -22.53 -7.74 7.00
N GLY A 58 -23.57 -8.55 7.22
CA GLY A 58 -24.85 -8.46 6.52
C GLY A 58 -25.91 -7.66 7.27
N ALA A 59 -25.64 -7.27 8.52
CA ALA A 59 -26.59 -6.54 9.34
C ALA A 59 -26.71 -5.08 8.87
N ARG A 60 -27.89 -4.70 8.39
CA ARG A 60 -28.20 -3.30 8.05
C ARG A 60 -27.94 -2.40 9.26
N GLY A 61 -27.25 -1.27 9.06
CA GLY A 61 -26.97 -0.33 10.14
C GLY A 61 -25.74 -0.68 10.99
N PHE A 62 -25.01 -1.77 10.69
CA PHE A 62 -23.91 -2.21 11.55
C PHE A 62 -22.75 -1.22 11.58
N LEU A 63 -22.32 -0.71 10.43
CA LEU A 63 -21.23 0.27 10.35
C LEU A 63 -21.66 1.65 10.84
N GLU A 64 -22.96 1.98 10.75
CA GLU A 64 -23.52 3.20 11.31
C GLU A 64 -23.52 3.16 12.84
N LYS A 65 -23.79 1.99 13.43
CA LYS A 65 -23.74 1.76 14.88
C LYS A 65 -22.29 1.62 15.39
N TYR A 66 -21.43 1.00 14.59
CA TYR A 66 -20.04 0.72 14.92
C TYR A 66 -19.13 1.21 13.79
N PRO A 67 -18.91 2.53 13.68
CA PRO A 67 -18.10 3.09 12.60
C PRO A 67 -16.64 2.65 12.73
N PRO A 68 -15.98 2.28 11.63
CA PRO A 68 -14.57 1.94 11.66
C PRO A 68 -13.74 3.17 12.03
N ALA A 69 -12.74 2.96 12.88
CA ALA A 69 -11.77 4.00 13.20
C ALA A 69 -10.82 4.17 12.01
N VAL A 70 -11.06 5.22 11.23
CA VAL A 70 -10.24 5.60 10.07
C VAL A 70 -9.89 7.09 10.23
N ALA A 71 -8.65 7.46 9.94
CA ALA A 71 -8.23 8.86 9.97
C ALA A 71 -9.06 9.68 8.96
N ASP A 72 -9.35 10.95 9.27
CA ASP A 72 -10.20 11.78 8.41
C ASP A 72 -9.63 11.92 6.99
N THR A 73 -8.30 11.90 6.85
CA THR A 73 -7.60 11.92 5.56
C THR A 73 -7.86 10.70 4.69
N GLU A 74 -8.22 9.57 5.30
CA GLU A 74 -8.38 8.27 4.62
C GLU A 74 -9.86 7.90 4.43
N LYS A 75 -10.78 8.57 5.13
CA LYS A 75 -12.23 8.26 5.07
C LYS A 75 -12.77 8.27 3.65
N ALA A 76 -12.41 9.26 2.82
CA ALA A 76 -12.90 9.37 1.44
C ALA A 76 -12.39 8.28 0.47
N ILE A 77 -11.37 7.52 0.88
CA ILE A 77 -10.78 6.44 0.08
C ILE A 77 -11.35 5.07 0.51
N ILE A 78 -11.64 4.93 1.81
CA ILE A 78 -11.95 3.64 2.45
C ILE A 78 -13.46 3.45 2.67
N LEU A 79 -14.23 4.52 2.85
CA LEU A 79 -15.66 4.51 3.22
C LEU A 79 -16.52 5.19 2.16
#